data_AF-A0A7H4PQY9-F1
#
_entry.id   AF-A0A7H4PQY9-F1
#
_cell.length_a   1.000
_cell.length_b   1.000
_cell.length_c   1.000
_cell.angle_alpha   90.00
_cell.angle_beta   90.00
_cell.angle_gamma   90.00
#
_symmetry.space_group_name_H-M   'P 1'
#
loop_
_entity.id
_entity.type
_entity.pdbx_description
1 polymer ?
#
loop_
_entity_poly.entity_id
_entity_poly.type
_entity_poly.pdbx_seq_one_letter_code
_entity_poly.pdbx_strand_id
1 'polypeptide(L)'
;MDIGTAKPDAAELSAAPHRLLDILDPAEAYSAADFRRDALAEMADIVAAGRIPLLVGGTMLYFKALLEGLSPLPSADPEVRARIEQQAAEQGWNALHQQLQEIDPVAAARIHPNDPQRLSRALEVFFHFG
;
A
#
# COMPACT_ATOMS: atom_id res chain seq x y z
N MET A 1 -1.64 18.66 -1.19
CA MET A 1 -1.51 18.71 0.29
C MET A 1 -0.09 19.15 0.60
N ASP A 2 0.10 20.32 1.24
CA ASP A 2 1.41 20.99 1.25
C ASP A 2 1.95 21.26 2.66
N ILE A 3 1.27 22.08 3.47
CA ILE A 3 1.75 22.46 4.82
C ILE A 3 1.67 21.27 5.79
N GLY A 4 0.61 20.46 5.71
CA GLY A 4 0.39 19.32 6.62
C GLY A 4 1.28 18.10 6.36
N THR A 5 2.03 18.09 5.26
CA THR A 5 2.89 16.96 4.84
C THR A 5 4.37 17.32 4.88
N ALA A 6 4.73 18.51 5.40
CA ALA A 6 6.09 19.04 5.39
C ALA A 6 6.73 19.01 3.99
N LYS A 7 5.95 19.33 2.96
CA LYS A 7 6.43 19.37 1.58
C LYS A 7 7.52 20.44 1.42
N PRO A 8 8.60 20.17 0.68
CA PRO A 8 9.60 21.18 0.35
C PRO A 8 8.98 22.39 -0.35
N ASP A 9 9.48 23.59 -0.06
CA ASP A 9 8.97 24.80 -0.69
C ASP A 9 9.45 24.95 -2.15
N ALA A 10 8.95 25.97 -2.85
CA ALA A 10 9.29 26.19 -4.24
C ALA A 10 10.80 26.49 -4.47
N ALA A 11 11.47 27.09 -3.49
CA ALA A 11 12.90 27.38 -3.58
C ALA A 11 13.72 26.08 -3.41
N GLU A 12 13.33 25.23 -2.47
CA GLU A 12 13.93 23.90 -2.26
C GLU A 12 13.70 22.99 -3.48
N LEU A 13 12.50 22.97 -4.07
CA LEU A 13 12.20 22.19 -5.27
C LEU A 13 12.95 22.68 -6.51
N SER A 14 13.21 23.99 -6.61
CA SER A 14 14.02 24.56 -7.70
C SER A 14 15.49 24.14 -7.57
N ALA A 15 16.03 24.10 -6.35
CA ALA A 15 17.40 23.68 -6.08
C ALA A 15 17.59 22.16 -6.19
N ALA A 16 16.61 21.38 -5.72
CA ALA A 16 16.60 19.93 -5.73
C ALA A 16 15.23 19.41 -6.23
N PRO A 17 15.06 19.23 -7.54
CA PRO A 17 13.81 18.72 -8.10
C PRO A 17 13.50 17.31 -7.57
N HIS A 18 12.31 17.15 -7.00
CA HIS A 18 11.81 15.86 -6.50
C HIS A 18 10.82 15.25 -7.51
N ARG A 19 10.98 13.96 -7.78
CA ARG A 19 10.01 13.16 -8.53
C ARG A 19 8.92 12.65 -7.58
N LEU A 20 7.78 12.21 -8.13
CA LEU A 20 6.66 11.63 -7.39
C LEU A 20 6.02 12.54 -6.32
N LEU A 21 6.13 13.86 -6.50
CA LEU A 21 5.35 14.85 -5.74
C LEU A 21 4.19 15.37 -6.60
N ASP A 22 3.03 15.56 -5.99
CA ASP A 22 1.81 16.09 -6.64
C ASP A 22 1.36 15.31 -7.88
N ILE A 23 1.53 13.98 -7.83
CA ILE A 23 1.18 13.07 -8.93
C ILE A 23 -0.27 12.58 -8.90
N LEU A 24 -1.00 12.79 -7.80
CA LEU A 24 -2.34 12.26 -7.58
C LEU A 24 -3.24 13.28 -6.88
N ASP A 25 -4.54 13.22 -7.16
CA ASP A 25 -5.54 13.92 -6.37
C ASP A 25 -5.65 13.30 -4.96
N PRO A 26 -5.90 14.09 -3.90
CA PRO A 26 -6.07 13.55 -2.54
C PRO A 26 -7.18 12.51 -2.38
N ALA A 27 -8.16 12.46 -3.29
CA ALA A 27 -9.22 11.45 -3.29
C ALA A 27 -8.76 10.10 -3.86
N GLU A 28 -7.63 10.06 -4.57
CA GLU A 28 -7.10 8.84 -5.17
C GLU A 28 -6.25 8.05 -4.17
N ALA A 29 -6.49 6.75 -4.09
CA ALA A 29 -5.68 5.87 -3.26
C ALA A 29 -4.34 5.58 -3.96
N TYR A 30 -3.25 5.60 -3.19
CA TYR A 30 -1.93 5.22 -3.66
C TYR A 30 -1.38 4.07 -2.82
N SER A 31 -0.87 3.03 -3.49
CA SER A 31 -0.37 1.83 -2.81
C SER A 31 1.16 1.71 -2.87
N ALA A 32 1.71 0.81 -2.04
CA ALA A 32 3.12 0.45 -2.12
C ALA A 32 3.49 -0.20 -3.47
N ALA A 33 2.52 -0.82 -4.16
CA ALA A 33 2.71 -1.41 -5.48
C ALA A 33 2.82 -0.31 -6.55
N ASP A 34 1.96 0.70 -6.48
CA ASP A 34 2.03 1.87 -7.37
C ASP A 34 3.35 2.62 -7.17
N PHE A 35 3.72 2.89 -5.92
CA PHE A 35 5.03 3.49 -5.59
C PHE A 35 6.19 2.70 -6.19
N ARG A 36 6.19 1.37 -6.04
CA ARG A 36 7.27 0.54 -6.59
C ARG A 36 7.34 0.67 -8.11
N ARG A 37 6.21 0.61 -8.82
CA ARG A 37 6.15 0.77 -10.28
C ARG A 37 6.74 2.11 -10.70
N ASP A 38 6.27 3.19 -10.08
CA ASP A 38 6.61 4.55 -10.49
C ASP A 38 8.06 4.89 -10.10
N ALA A 39 8.52 4.47 -8.92
CA ALA A 39 9.91 4.63 -8.49
C ALA A 39 10.88 3.88 -9.41
N LEU A 40 10.56 2.65 -9.84
CA LEU A 40 11.41 1.90 -10.78
C LEU A 40 11.54 2.61 -12.14
N ALA A 41 10.44 3.19 -12.65
CA ALA A 41 10.45 3.96 -13.89
C ALA A 41 11.32 5.22 -13.76
N GLU A 42 11.12 6.02 -12.72
CA GLU A 42 11.90 7.25 -12.47
C GLU A 42 13.39 6.94 -12.24
N MET A 43 13.70 5.86 -11.52
CA MET A 43 15.08 5.41 -11.32
C MET A 43 15.75 5.04 -12.64
N ALA A 44 15.03 4.34 -13.54
CA ALA A 44 15.56 3.98 -14.85
C ALA A 44 15.88 5.22 -15.69
N ASP A 45 14.99 6.22 -15.69
CA ASP A 45 15.21 7.49 -16.41
C ASP A 45 16.41 8.27 -15.86
N ILE A 46 16.54 8.35 -14.54
CA ILE A 46 17.67 9.03 -13.88
C ILE A 46 19.00 8.34 -14.22
N VAL A 47 19.03 7.00 -14.17
CA VAL A 47 20.23 6.21 -14.51
C VAL A 47 20.57 6.35 -16.00
N ALA A 48 19.57 6.30 -16.89
CA ALA A 48 19.77 6.51 -18.32
C ALA A 48 20.36 7.90 -18.64
N ALA A 49 20.06 8.89 -17.81
CA ALA A 49 20.63 10.23 -17.87
C ALA A 49 22.02 10.35 -17.21
N GLY A 50 22.66 9.24 -16.80
CA GLY A 50 24.00 9.21 -16.19
C GLY A 50 24.05 9.74 -14.75
N ARG A 51 22.92 9.76 -14.05
CA ARG A 51 22.80 10.25 -12.67
C ARG A 51 22.49 9.11 -11.68
N ILE A 52 22.67 9.37 -10.39
CA ILE A 52 22.36 8.42 -9.32
C ILE A 52 21.01 8.79 -8.71
N PRO A 53 20.02 7.88 -8.69
CA PRO A 53 18.77 8.10 -7.97
C PRO A 53 19.01 8.17 -6.46
N LEU A 54 18.55 9.24 -5.81
CA LEU A 54 18.53 9.39 -4.37
C LEU A 54 17.09 9.39 -3.88
N LEU A 55 16.67 8.33 -3.19
CA LEU A 55 15.33 8.22 -2.64
C LEU A 55 15.30 8.77 -1.22
N VAL A 56 14.38 9.69 -0.96
CA VAL A 56 14.17 10.34 0.34
C VAL A 56 12.71 10.20 0.78
N GLY A 57 12.46 9.95 2.06
CA GLY A 57 11.10 9.84 2.61
C GLY A 57 11.01 9.02 3.90
N GLY A 58 9.87 9.12 4.59
CA GLY A 58 9.62 8.43 5.87
C GLY A 58 8.82 7.12 5.76
N THR A 59 8.28 6.79 4.58
CA THR A 59 7.36 5.66 4.41
C THR A 59 8.13 4.35 4.24
N MET A 60 8.59 3.75 5.33
CA MET A 60 9.44 2.55 5.31
C MET A 60 8.83 1.35 4.56
N LEU A 61 7.49 1.22 4.56
CA LEU A 61 6.80 0.17 3.79
C LEU A 61 7.06 0.29 2.28
N TYR A 62 7.14 1.51 1.76
CA TYR A 62 7.37 1.77 0.34
C TYR A 62 8.81 1.41 -0.04
N PHE A 63 9.78 1.77 0.80
CA PHE A 63 11.17 1.33 0.63
C PHE A 63 11.31 -0.18 0.69
N LYS A 64 10.64 -0.84 1.64
CA LYS A 64 10.63 -2.29 1.76
C LYS A 64 10.08 -2.94 0.48
N ALA A 65 8.94 -2.46 -0.01
CA ALA A 65 8.33 -2.93 -1.25
C ALA A 65 9.26 -2.76 -2.46
N LEU A 66 9.97 -1.64 -2.55
CA LEU A 66 10.92 -1.37 -3.63
C LEU A 66 12.14 -2.31 -3.57
N LEU A 67 12.70 -2.53 -2.38
CA LEU A 67 13.91 -3.33 -2.16
C LEU A 67 13.65 -4.84 -2.25
N GLU A 68 12.63 -5.33 -1.57
CA GLU A 68 12.34 -6.76 -1.43
C GLU A 68 11.33 -7.25 -2.49
N GLY A 69 10.66 -6.32 -3.19
CA GLY A 69 9.52 -6.63 -4.04
C GLY A 69 8.22 -6.82 -3.25
N LEU A 70 7.15 -7.07 -3.99
CA LEU A 70 5.84 -7.44 -3.43
C LEU A 70 5.46 -8.79 -4.01
N SER A 71 4.89 -9.66 -3.17
CA SER A 71 4.20 -10.85 -3.68
C SER A 71 3.07 -10.39 -4.62
N PRO A 72 2.82 -11.11 -5.74
CA PRO A 72 1.76 -10.77 -6.68
C PRO A 72 0.40 -11.04 -6.02
N LEU A 73 -0.05 -10.08 -5.23
CA LEU A 73 -1.36 -10.08 -4.59
C LEU A 73 -2.32 -9.25 -5.46
N PRO A 74 -3.61 -9.63 -5.50
CA PRO A 74 -4.61 -8.90 -6.25
C PRO A 74 -4.76 -7.48 -5.71
N SER A 75 -5.13 -6.55 -6.57
CA SER A 75 -5.46 -5.18 -6.15
C SER A 75 -6.62 -5.19 -5.15
N ALA A 76 -6.81 -4.06 -4.46
CA ALA A 76 -7.98 -3.88 -3.62
C ALA A 76 -9.26 -3.91 -4.46
N ASP A 77 -10.28 -4.62 -3.99
CA ASP A 77 -11.61 -4.65 -4.61
C ASP A 77 -12.63 -3.99 -3.66
N PRO A 78 -13.14 -2.79 -4.01
CA PRO A 78 -14.11 -2.08 -3.18
C PRO A 78 -15.38 -2.89 -2.88
N GLU A 79 -15.86 -3.72 -3.81
CA GLU A 79 -17.07 -4.51 -3.61
C GLU A 79 -16.84 -5.64 -2.61
N VAL A 80 -15.69 -6.32 -2.71
CA VAL A 80 -15.30 -7.36 -1.76
C VAL A 80 -15.09 -6.77 -0.37
N ARG A 81 -14.45 -5.60 -0.25
CA ARG A 81 -14.31 -4.91 1.05
C ARG A 81 -15.64 -4.52 1.66
N ALA A 82 -16.56 -3.96 0.86
CA ALA A 82 -17.88 -3.61 1.35
C ALA A 82 -18.63 -4.84 1.89
N ARG A 83 -18.51 -5.99 1.20
CA ARG A 83 -19.09 -7.26 1.68
C ARG A 83 -18.45 -7.74 2.99
N ILE A 84 -17.13 -7.67 3.11
CA ILE A 84 -16.42 -8.05 4.34
C ILE A 84 -16.82 -7.13 5.51
N GLU A 85 -16.88 -5.82 5.27
CA GLU A 85 -17.30 -4.84 6.28
C GLU A 85 -18.74 -5.05 6.71
N GLN A 86 -19.64 -5.37 5.79
CA GLN A 86 -21.02 -5.72 6.10
C GLN A 86 -21.08 -6.98 6.99
N GLN A 87 -20.36 -8.04 6.62
CA GLN A 87 -20.29 -9.25 7.44
C GLN A 87 -19.71 -8.98 8.83
N ALA A 88 -18.68 -8.13 8.92
CA ALA A 88 -18.11 -7.71 10.19
C ALA A 88 -19.10 -6.92 11.04
N ALA A 89 -19.96 -6.10 10.44
CA ALA A 89 -21.00 -5.37 11.15
C ALA A 89 -22.11 -6.30 11.68
N GLU A 90 -22.45 -7.36 10.94
CA GLU A 90 -23.49 -8.32 11.31
C GLU A 90 -23.01 -9.36 12.34
N GLN A 91 -21.77 -9.85 12.21
CA GLN A 91 -21.26 -11.01 12.95
C GLN A 91 -20.07 -10.68 13.88
N GLY A 92 -19.43 -9.53 13.66
CA GLY A 92 -18.22 -9.11 14.37
C GLY A 92 -16.93 -9.67 13.77
N TRP A 93 -15.83 -8.92 13.94
CA TRP A 93 -14.50 -9.30 13.44
C TRP A 93 -13.96 -10.63 13.98
N ASN A 94 -14.38 -11.04 15.18
CA ASN A 94 -13.97 -12.33 15.75
C ASN A 94 -14.52 -13.51 14.93
N ALA A 95 -15.74 -13.41 14.40
CA ALA A 95 -16.31 -14.44 13.54
C ALA A 95 -15.55 -14.54 12.22
N LEU A 96 -15.19 -13.39 11.63
CA LEU A 96 -14.37 -13.34 10.42
C LEU A 96 -12.94 -13.86 10.66
N HIS A 97 -12.38 -13.66 11.85
CA HIS A 97 -11.09 -14.24 12.21
C HIS A 97 -11.15 -15.77 12.30
N GLN A 98 -12.23 -16.33 12.85
CA GLN A 98 -12.47 -17.78 12.83
C GLN A 98 -12.61 -18.31 11.41
N GLN A 99 -13.33 -17.61 10.53
CA GLN A 99 -13.39 -17.97 9.11
C GLN A 99 -11.99 -17.97 8.47
N LEU A 100 -11.17 -16.94 8.74
CA LEU A 100 -9.80 -16.92 8.26
C LEU A 100 -8.99 -18.10 8.83
N GLN A 101 -9.22 -18.51 10.07
CA GLN A 101 -8.52 -19.63 10.69
C GLN A 101 -8.85 -20.98 10.03
N GLU A 102 -10.08 -21.16 9.56
CA GLU A 102 -10.50 -22.35 8.82
C GLU A 102 -9.89 -22.41 7.41
N ILE A 103 -9.69 -21.24 6.80
CA ILE A 103 -9.23 -21.08 5.41
C ILE A 103 -7.70 -21.03 5.30
N ASP A 104 -7.06 -20.16 6.08
CA ASP A 104 -5.62 -19.95 6.15
C ASP A 104 -5.16 -19.83 7.62
N PRO A 105 -4.90 -20.96 8.30
CA PRO A 105 -4.49 -20.97 9.70
C PRO A 105 -3.13 -20.28 9.93
N VAL A 106 -2.27 -20.19 8.90
CA VAL A 106 -0.96 -19.53 9.00
C VAL A 106 -1.14 -18.01 9.03
N ALA A 107 -1.99 -17.46 8.16
CA ALA A 107 -2.35 -16.05 8.19
C ALA A 107 -3.11 -15.69 9.48
N ALA A 108 -4.09 -16.52 9.89
CA ALA A 108 -4.87 -16.30 11.10
C ALA A 108 -4.01 -16.27 12.37
N ALA A 109 -2.96 -17.10 12.45
CA ALA A 109 -2.02 -17.09 13.57
C ALA A 109 -1.17 -15.81 13.64
N ARG A 110 -0.95 -15.13 12.51
CA ARG A 110 -0.15 -13.89 12.42
C ARG A 110 -0.98 -12.63 12.57
N ILE A 111 -2.26 -12.67 12.24
CA ILE A 111 -3.17 -11.53 12.25
C ILE A 111 -3.98 -11.56 13.54
N HIS A 112 -3.88 -10.50 14.34
CA HIS A 112 -4.68 -10.37 15.55
C HIS A 112 -6.15 -10.10 15.19
N PRO A 113 -7.14 -10.68 15.88
CA PRO A 113 -8.57 -10.45 15.59
C PRO A 113 -8.99 -8.97 15.63
N ASN A 114 -8.28 -8.16 16.43
CA ASN A 114 -8.49 -6.70 16.54
C ASN A 114 -7.75 -5.87 15.47
N ASP A 115 -7.16 -6.49 14.44
CA ASP A 115 -6.55 -5.81 13.30
C ASP A 115 -7.48 -5.96 12.07
N PRO A 116 -8.56 -5.14 11.98
CA PRO A 116 -9.56 -5.27 10.93
C PRO A 116 -8.96 -5.01 9.55
N GLN A 117 -7.91 -4.19 9.46
CA GLN A 117 -7.28 -3.87 8.18
C GLN A 117 -6.54 -5.07 7.62
N ARG A 118 -5.72 -5.75 8.43
CA ARG A 118 -5.01 -6.96 7.97
C ARG A 118 -5.94 -8.15 7.78
N LEU A 119 -6.95 -8.29 8.65
CA LEU A 119 -7.93 -9.36 8.55
C LEU A 119 -8.77 -9.23 7.28
N SER A 120 -9.31 -8.02 7.02
CA SER A 120 -10.04 -7.72 5.78
C SER A 120 -9.17 -7.97 4.55
N ARG A 121 -7.90 -7.54 4.56
CA ARG A 121 -6.99 -7.81 3.44
C ARG A 121 -6.71 -9.30 3.20
N ALA A 122 -6.56 -10.10 4.26
CA ALA A 122 -6.33 -11.53 4.11
C ALA A 122 -7.54 -12.25 3.51
N LEU A 123 -8.75 -11.90 3.97
CA LEU A 123 -10.01 -12.42 3.42
C LEU A 123 -10.24 -11.94 1.98
N GLU A 124 -9.95 -10.67 1.69
CA GLU A 124 -10.03 -10.10 0.34
C GLU A 124 -9.14 -10.86 -0.65
N VAL A 125 -7.89 -11.14 -0.27
CA VAL A 125 -6.96 -11.94 -1.08
C VAL A 125 -7.50 -13.34 -1.32
N PHE A 126 -8.05 -13.99 -0.29
CA PHE A 126 -8.64 -15.32 -0.45
C PHE A 126 -9.84 -15.31 -1.42
N PHE A 127 -10.79 -14.38 -1.26
CA PHE A 127 -11.97 -14.30 -2.13
C PHE A 127 -11.65 -13.96 -3.59
N HIS A 128 -10.45 -13.46 -3.88
CA HIS A 128 -10.00 -13.21 -5.25
C HIS A 128 -9.36 -14.44 -5.92
N PHE A 129 -8.80 -15.37 -5.15
CA PHE A 129 -8.15 -16.58 -5.67
C PHE A 129 -8.97 -17.87 -5.48
N GLY A 130 -9.99 -17.83 -4.63
CA GLY A 130 -10.91 -18.93 -4.34
C GLY A 130 -12.12 -19.01 -5.26
#